data_AF-A0A258DTZ1-F1
#
_entry.id   AF-A0A258DTZ1-F1
#
_cell.length_a   1.000
_cell.length_b   1.000
_cell.length_c   1.000
_cell.angle_alpha   90.00
_cell.angle_beta   90.00
_cell.angle_gamma   90.00
#
_symmetry.space_group_name_H-M   'P 1'
#
loop_
_entity.id
_entity.type
_entity.pdbx_description
1 polymer ?
#
loop_
_entity_poly.entity_id
_entity_poly.type
_entity_poly.pdbx_seq_one_letter_code
_entity_poly.pdbx_strand_id
1 'polypeptide(L)'
;ISKDHSMHKLLTAAFLCLATTSAMAQVPDPEMSCADYLKLAASSGPTPKTGDAATDKMAADMDAKMKAYCTANPTVKAMDAAMKVMSN
;
A
#
# COMPACT_ATOMS: atom_id res chain seq x y z
N ILE A 1 5.44 16.54 -44.80
CA ILE A 1 6.49 15.93 -43.97
C ILE A 1 6.28 16.38 -42.52
N SER A 2 6.37 15.45 -41.58
CA SER A 2 6.53 15.59 -40.12
C SER A 2 5.47 16.35 -39.30
N LYS A 3 4.45 15.57 -38.91
CA LYS A 3 3.60 15.73 -37.72
C LYS A 3 4.27 14.97 -36.57
N ASP A 4 4.08 15.45 -35.34
CA ASP A 4 4.33 14.73 -34.08
C ASP A 4 5.78 14.68 -33.55
N HIS A 5 6.17 15.67 -32.72
CA HIS A 5 7.32 15.52 -31.80
C HIS A 5 7.23 16.39 -30.53
N SER A 6 6.11 17.07 -30.27
CA SER A 6 6.02 18.10 -29.22
C SER A 6 4.95 17.85 -28.15
N MET A 7 4.55 16.60 -27.91
CA MET A 7 3.66 16.24 -26.79
C MET A 7 4.18 15.11 -25.88
N HIS A 8 5.32 14.49 -26.22
CA HIS A 8 5.85 13.35 -25.46
C HIS A 8 6.75 13.71 -24.28
N LYS A 9 7.26 14.95 -24.22
CA LYS A 9 8.23 15.35 -23.17
C LYS A 9 7.62 15.97 -21.91
N LEU A 10 6.34 16.37 -21.96
CA LEU A 10 5.64 16.95 -20.80
C LEU A 10 4.83 15.92 -20.01
N LEU A 11 4.53 14.75 -20.58
CA LEU A 11 3.77 13.69 -19.91
C LEU A 11 4.61 12.82 -18.96
N THR A 12 5.93 12.73 -19.17
CA THR A 12 6.79 11.85 -18.37
C THR A 12 7.14 12.40 -17.00
N ALA A 13 7.07 13.73 -16.80
CA ALA A 13 7.37 14.35 -15.50
C ALA A 13 6.19 14.28 -14.51
N ALA A 14 4.95 14.07 -14.99
CA ALA A 14 3.76 14.02 -14.14
C ALA A 14 3.55 12.65 -13.47
N PHE A 15 4.16 11.58 -13.99
CA PHE A 15 3.99 10.22 -13.44
C PHE A 15 4.89 9.91 -12.23
N LEU A 16 5.95 10.69 -12.00
CA LEU A 16 6.88 10.47 -10.88
C LEU A 16 6.37 11.02 -9.55
N CYS A 17 5.45 11.99 -9.55
CA CYS A 17 4.89 12.55 -8.31
C CYS A 17 3.69 11.76 -7.75
N LEU A 18 3.12 10.83 -8.53
CA LEU A 18 1.94 10.06 -8.09
C LEU A 18 2.30 8.69 -7.49
N ALA A 19 3.57 8.28 -7.58
CA ALA A 19 4.04 6.98 -7.07
C ALA A 19 4.46 7.01 -5.59
N THR A 20 4.69 8.18 -5.00
CA THR A 20 5.12 8.31 -3.60
C THR A 20 3.97 8.46 -2.61
N THR A 21 2.73 8.65 -3.08
CA THR A 21 1.55 8.82 -2.22
C THR A 21 0.80 7.50 -1.97
N SER A 22 1.07 6.45 -2.74
CA SER A 22 0.30 5.20 -2.70
C SER A 22 0.66 4.26 -1.53
N ALA A 23 1.85 4.42 -0.92
CA ALA A 23 2.21 3.65 0.28
C ALA A 23 1.44 4.12 1.53
N MET A 24 1.01 5.39 1.56
CA MET A 24 0.19 5.97 2.65
C MET A 24 -1.32 5.80 2.42
N ALA A 25 -1.74 5.43 1.20
CA ALA A 25 -3.15 5.32 0.83
C ALA A 25 -3.81 3.98 1.20
N GLN A 26 -3.06 3.01 1.73
CA GLN A 26 -3.58 1.69 2.04
C GLN A 26 -4.30 1.61 3.39
N VAL A 27 -4.16 2.65 4.22
CA VAL A 27 -4.96 2.83 5.43
C VAL A 27 -5.68 4.16 5.28
N PRO A 28 -6.93 4.17 4.77
CA PRO A 28 -7.64 5.39 4.41
C PRO A 28 -7.98 6.27 5.62
N ASP A 29 -7.75 5.79 6.84
CA ASP A 29 -8.03 6.51 8.08
C ASP A 29 -6.93 6.26 9.14
N PRO A 30 -6.23 7.29 9.62
CA PRO A 30 -5.16 7.15 10.61
C PRO A 30 -5.65 6.68 11.99
N GLU A 31 -6.96 6.69 12.23
CA GLU A 31 -7.61 6.19 13.45
C GLU A 31 -8.18 4.77 13.29
N MET A 32 -8.07 4.18 12.09
CA MET A 32 -8.57 2.84 11.81
C MET A 32 -8.02 1.82 12.80
N SER A 33 -8.92 1.08 13.45
CA SER A 33 -8.55 -0.02 14.33
C SER A 33 -8.08 -1.23 13.51
N CYS A 34 -7.32 -2.12 14.15
CA CYS A 34 -6.93 -3.40 13.56
C CYS A 34 -8.15 -4.26 13.17
N ALA A 35 -9.26 -4.17 13.90
CA ALA A 35 -10.51 -4.84 13.53
C ALA A 35 -11.10 -4.30 12.23
N ASP A 36 -11.13 -2.98 12.06
CA ASP A 36 -11.58 -2.32 10.83
C ASP A 36 -10.64 -2.61 9.66
N TYR A 37 -9.33 -2.63 9.92
CA TYR A 37 -8.33 -3.04 8.94
C TYR A 37 -8.53 -4.48 8.46
N LEU A 38 -8.77 -5.44 9.37
CA LEU A 38 -9.06 -6.83 8.99
C LEU A 38 -10.33 -6.94 8.13
N LYS A 39 -11.35 -6.15 8.46
CA LYS A 39 -12.61 -6.09 7.70
C LYS A 39 -12.39 -5.49 6.31
N LEU A 40 -11.58 -4.44 6.21
CA LEU A 40 -11.20 -3.83 4.95
C LEU A 40 -10.35 -4.78 4.11
N ALA A 41 -9.31 -5.39 4.70
CA ALA A 41 -8.41 -6.34 4.04
C ALA A 41 -9.14 -7.58 3.51
N ALA A 42 -10.20 -8.03 4.20
CA ALA A 42 -11.07 -9.08 3.70
C ALA A 42 -11.92 -8.64 2.49
N SER A 43 -12.20 -7.34 2.36
CA SER A 43 -13.05 -6.75 1.32
C SER A 43 -12.27 -6.22 0.11
N SER A 44 -11.02 -5.80 0.30
CA SER A 44 -10.18 -5.18 -0.74
C SER A 44 -9.49 -6.17 -1.67
N GLY A 45 -9.58 -7.48 -1.39
CA GLY A 45 -9.01 -8.52 -2.24
C GLY A 45 -7.48 -8.67 -2.08
N PRO A 46 -6.82 -9.41 -2.98
CA PRO A 46 -5.39 -9.70 -2.86
C PRO A 46 -4.54 -8.42 -3.01
N THR A 47 -3.43 -8.38 -2.27
CA THR A 47 -2.46 -7.28 -2.34
C THR A 47 -2.04 -7.01 -3.79
N PRO A 48 -2.16 -5.76 -4.29
CA PRO A 48 -1.80 -5.43 -5.66
C PRO A 48 -0.35 -5.80 -5.97
N LYS A 49 -0.13 -6.46 -7.11
CA LYS A 49 1.22 -6.80 -7.58
C LYS A 49 1.79 -5.64 -8.37
N THR A 50 3.04 -5.32 -8.06
CA THR A 50 3.83 -4.27 -8.69
C THR A 50 4.59 -4.78 -9.91
N GLY A 51 4.71 -6.10 -10.06
CA GLY A 51 5.53 -6.74 -11.10
C GLY A 51 6.99 -6.91 -10.71
N ASP A 52 7.40 -6.37 -9.56
CA ASP A 52 8.68 -6.65 -8.92
C ASP A 52 8.52 -7.75 -7.87
N ALA A 53 9.17 -8.89 -8.08
CA ALA A 53 9.00 -10.07 -7.23
C ALA A 53 9.47 -9.85 -5.78
N ALA A 54 10.47 -8.99 -5.56
CA ALA A 54 10.98 -8.69 -4.22
C ALA A 54 9.96 -7.83 -3.45
N THR A 55 9.44 -6.79 -4.08
CA THR A 55 8.41 -5.90 -3.54
C THR A 55 7.10 -6.65 -3.32
N ASP A 56 6.68 -7.50 -4.26
CA ASP A 56 5.46 -8.31 -4.13
C ASP A 56 5.56 -9.32 -2.98
N LYS A 57 6.74 -9.95 -2.80
CA LYS A 57 6.99 -10.84 -1.66
C LYS A 57 6.98 -10.08 -0.33
N MET A 58 7.59 -8.89 -0.29
CA MET A 58 7.58 -8.04 0.89
C MET A 58 6.17 -7.59 1.24
N ALA A 59 5.38 -7.17 0.26
CA ALA A 59 3.99 -6.76 0.45
C ALA A 59 3.13 -7.91 1.01
N ALA A 60 3.31 -9.13 0.49
CA ALA A 60 2.62 -10.31 0.99
C ALA A 60 3.05 -10.69 2.42
N ASP A 61 4.35 -10.59 2.75
CA ASP A 61 4.87 -10.84 4.10
C ASP A 61 4.32 -9.82 5.11
N MET A 62 4.30 -8.55 4.72
CA MET A 62 3.75 -7.47 5.55
C MET A 62 2.25 -7.63 5.77
N ASP A 63 1.48 -7.97 4.73
CA ASP A 63 0.05 -8.24 4.84
C ASP A 63 -0.23 -9.42 5.79
N ALA A 64 0.55 -10.50 5.69
CA ALA A 64 0.43 -11.66 6.58
C ALA A 64 0.75 -11.29 8.05
N LYS A 65 1.85 -10.56 8.29
CA LYS A 65 2.24 -10.11 9.62
C LYS A 65 1.23 -9.12 10.21
N MET A 66 0.71 -8.19 9.42
CA MET A 66 -0.35 -7.25 9.82
C MET A 66 -1.62 -8.00 10.21
N LYS A 67 -2.08 -8.96 9.40
CA LYS A 67 -3.24 -9.78 9.72
C LYS A 67 -3.06 -10.55 11.02
N ALA A 68 -1.89 -11.18 11.21
CA ALA A 68 -1.59 -11.92 12.44
C ALA A 68 -1.59 -10.99 13.67
N TYR A 69 -0.89 -9.85 13.59
CA TYR A 69 -0.82 -8.88 14.69
C TYR A 69 -2.20 -8.29 15.01
N CYS A 70 -2.95 -7.86 14.00
CA CYS A 70 -4.27 -7.29 14.19
C CYS A 70 -5.31 -8.30 14.68
N THR A 71 -5.16 -9.58 14.35
CA THR A 71 -6.03 -10.64 14.90
C THR A 71 -5.79 -10.81 16.41
N ALA A 72 -4.55 -10.69 16.87
CA ALA A 72 -4.21 -10.72 18.29
C ALA A 72 -4.54 -9.40 19.03
N ASN A 73 -4.58 -8.27 18.32
CA ASN A 73 -4.72 -6.93 18.88
C ASN A 73 -5.80 -6.10 18.17
N PRO A 74 -7.08 -6.48 18.23
CA PRO A 74 -8.15 -5.88 17.41
C PRO A 74 -8.41 -4.40 17.69
N THR A 75 -8.07 -3.91 18.89
CA THR A 75 -8.29 -2.52 19.32
C THR A 75 -7.11 -1.58 19.03
N VAL A 76 -5.94 -2.13 18.66
CA VAL A 76 -4.76 -1.32 18.33
C VAL A 76 -4.98 -0.61 17.01
N LYS A 77 -4.44 0.60 16.86
CA LYS A 77 -4.49 1.34 15.60
C LYS A 77 -3.69 0.62 14.53
N ALA A 78 -4.25 0.48 13.33
CA ALA A 78 -3.62 -0.21 12.22
C ALA A 78 -2.26 0.40 11.84
N MET A 79 -2.09 1.72 12.02
CA MET A 79 -0.80 2.40 11.85
C MET A 79 0.25 1.97 12.87
N ASP A 80 -0.13 1.80 14.14
CA ASP A 80 0.79 1.35 15.20
C ASP A 80 1.20 -0.11 14.96
N ALA A 81 0.23 -0.95 14.56
CA ALA A 81 0.48 -2.31 14.10
C ALA A 81 1.46 -2.35 12.91
N ALA A 82 1.26 -1.50 11.90
CA ALA A 82 2.14 -1.46 10.73
C ALA A 82 3.57 -1.04 11.13
N MET A 83 3.72 -0.01 11.96
CA MET A 83 5.03 0.38 12.49
C MET A 83 5.68 -0.75 13.29
N LYS A 84 4.92 -1.46 14.11
CA LYS A 84 5.41 -2.59 14.91
C LYS A 84 5.87 -3.75 14.04
N VAL A 85 5.12 -4.05 12.99
CA VAL A 85 5.41 -5.13 12.02
C VAL A 85 6.61 -4.78 11.13
N MET A 86 6.79 -3.52 10.76
CA MET A 86 7.93 -3.06 9.96
C MET A 86 9.23 -2.91 10.78
N SER A 87 9.13 -2.69 12.09
CA SER A 87 10.29 -2.50 12.98
C SER A 87 10.87 -3.80 13.55
N ASN A 88 10.35 -4.96 13.14
CA ASN A 88 10.64 -6.28 13.73
C ASN A 88 11.03 -7.29 12.64
#